data_AF-A0A6B2BB20-F1
#
_entry.id   AF-A0A6B2BB20-F1
#
_cell.length_a   1.000
_cell.length_b   1.000
_cell.length_c   1.000
_cell.angle_alpha   90.00
_cell.angle_beta   90.00
_cell.angle_gamma   90.00
#
_symmetry.space_group_name_H-M   'P 1'
#
loop_
_entity.id
_entity.type
_entity.pdbx_description
1 polymer ?
#
loop_
_entity_poly.entity_id
_entity_poly.type
_entity_poly.pdbx_seq_one_letter_code
_entity_poly.pdbx_strand_id
1 'polypeptide(L)' 'MKHTITIDIGNDVSDIPTMESMTPEEYSSYVEEALFWVDHHDVLRSMVGEYPIATSAEQIELLITYLKDRADDLRRAGH' A
#
# COMPACT_ATOMS: atom_id res chain seq x y z
N MET A 1 -5.44 -4.28 -40.96
CA MET A 1 -5.02 -5.16 -39.86
C MET A 1 -5.25 -4.42 -38.56
N LYS A 2 -5.99 -4.97 -37.59
CA LYS A 2 -6.19 -4.34 -36.28
C LYS A 2 -5.01 -4.76 -35.40
N HIS A 3 -4.13 -3.83 -35.05
CA HIS A 3 -3.09 -4.09 -34.07
C HIS A 3 -3.73 -3.99 -32.69
N THR A 4 -3.86 -5.13 -32.02
CA THR A 4 -4.18 -5.16 -30.60
C THR A 4 -2.87 -4.93 -29.86
N ILE A 5 -2.75 -3.76 -29.22
CA ILE A 5 -1.67 -3.47 -28.29
C ILE A 5 -2.23 -3.76 -26.90
N THR A 6 -1.64 -4.72 -26.20
CA THR A 6 -1.89 -4.94 -24.78
C THR A 6 -0.83 -4.14 -24.04
N ILE A 7 -1.26 -3.07 -23.37
CA ILE A 7 -0.41 -2.38 -22.39
C ILE A 7 -0.64 -3.13 -21.08
N ASP A 8 0.38 -3.85 -20.63
CA ASP A 8 0.41 -4.34 -19.26
C ASP A 8 0.72 -3.12 -18.40
N ILE A 9 -0.25 -2.67 -17.61
CA ILE A 9 0.02 -1.68 -16.56
C ILE A 9 0.67 -2.50 -15.44
N GLY A 10 1.92 -2.88 -15.68
CA GLY A 10 2.74 -3.73 -14.83
C GLY A 10 3.06 -3.01 -13.53
N ASN A 11 2.11 -3.03 -12.61
CA ASN A 11 2.35 -2.61 -11.25
C ASN A 11 2.79 -3.84 -10.48
N ASP A 12 4.10 -3.95 -10.24
CA ASP A 12 4.68 -5.01 -9.43
C ASP A 12 4.21 -4.86 -7.98
N VAL A 13 3.20 -5.65 -7.62
CA VAL A 13 2.75 -5.78 -6.23
C VAL A 13 3.40 -7.01 -5.63
N SER A 14 3.83 -6.89 -4.37
CA SER A 14 4.40 -8.02 -3.65
C SER A 14 3.34 -9.08 -3.40
N ASP A 15 3.63 -10.33 -3.75
CA ASP A 15 2.82 -11.47 -3.35
C ASP A 15 3.03 -11.81 -1.85
N ILE A 16 2.22 -12.73 -1.32
CA ILE A 16 2.26 -13.07 0.11
C ILE A 16 3.63 -13.63 0.52
N PRO A 17 4.21 -14.65 -0.17
CA PRO A 17 5.52 -15.17 0.23
C PRO A 17 6.64 -14.13 0.18
N THR A 18 6.64 -13.25 -0.83
CA THR A 18 7.65 -12.18 -0.93
C THR A 18 7.50 -11.22 0.25
N MET A 19 6.28 -10.75 0.52
CA MET A 19 6.03 -9.80 1.62
C MET A 19 6.32 -10.39 3.00
N GLU A 20 6.00 -11.67 3.23
CA GLU A 20 6.32 -12.38 4.47
C GLU A 20 7.84 -12.49 4.71
N SER A 21 8.63 -12.55 3.64
CA SER A 21 10.09 -12.65 3.73
C SER A 21 10.82 -11.31 3.89
N MET A 22 10.11 -10.18 3.76
CA MET A 22 10.72 -8.85 3.85
C MET A 22 11.24 -8.56 5.27
N THR A 23 12.43 -7.95 5.37
CA THR A 23 12.85 -7.32 6.62
C THR A 23 11.98 -6.08 6.91
N PRO A 24 11.97 -5.56 8.16
CA PRO A 24 11.27 -4.32 8.46
C PRO A 24 11.66 -3.14 7.57
N GLU A 25 12.94 -3.04 7.21
CA GLU A 25 13.45 -2.02 6.31
C GLU A 25 12.92 -2.20 4.88
N GLU A 26 12.94 -3.42 4.35
CA GLU A 26 12.39 -3.73 3.02
C GLU A 26 10.89 -3.47 2.95
N TYR A 27 10.14 -3.83 4.00
CA TYR A 27 8.71 -3.54 4.06
C TYR A 27 8.44 -2.02 4.17
N SER A 28 9.26 -1.28 4.92
CA SER A 28 9.16 0.18 4.99
C SER A 28 9.37 0.82 3.62
N SER A 29 10.41 0.41 2.89
CA SER A 29 10.64 0.86 1.50
C SER A 29 9.47 0.48 0.59
N TYR A 30 8.93 -0.73 0.71
CA TYR A 30 7.75 -1.15 -0.07
C TYR A 30 6.52 -0.27 0.18
N VAL A 31 6.28 0.16 1.43
CA VAL A 31 5.20 1.09 1.76
C VAL A 31 5.37 2.43 1.05
N GLU A 32 6.58 2.99 1.06
CA GLU A 32 6.90 4.31 0.49
C GLU A 32 7.00 4.31 -1.03
N GLU A 33 7.50 3.23 -1.64
CA GLU A 33 7.80 3.17 -3.06
C GLU A 33 6.69 2.50 -3.88
N ALA A 34 5.89 1.61 -3.28
CA ALA A 34 4.98 0.75 -4.02
C ALA A 34 3.52 0.74 -3.50
N LEU A 35 3.26 1.15 -2.26
CA LEU A 35 1.89 1.16 -1.72
C LEU A 35 1.25 2.54 -1.75
N PHE A 36 1.90 3.55 -1.19
CA PHE A 36 1.30 4.87 -0.98
C PHE A 36 2.22 6.01 -1.36
N TRP A 37 1.62 7.10 -1.82
CA TRP A 37 2.30 8.38 -2.04
C TRP A 37 1.35 9.53 -1.68
N VAL A 38 1.92 10.70 -1.38
CA VAL A 38 1.15 11.93 -1.15
C VAL A 38 1.23 12.80 -2.40
N ASP A 39 0.07 13.18 -2.94
CA ASP A 39 0.02 14.05 -4.12
C ASP A 39 0.21 15.54 -3.77
N HIS A 40 0.26 16.38 -4.81
CA HIS A 40 0.42 17.82 -4.67
C HIS A 40 -0.78 18.54 -4.03
N HIS A 41 -1.87 17.83 -3.74
CA HIS A 41 -3.03 18.31 -3.00
C HIS A 41 -3.06 17.80 -1.55
N ASP A 42 -1.95 17.26 -1.04
CA ASP A 42 -1.84 16.66 0.29
C ASP A 42 -2.79 15.47 0.50
N VAL A 43 -3.11 14.74 -0.58
CA VAL A 43 -3.94 13.53 -0.53
C VAL A 43 -3.04 12.30 -0.54
N LEU A 44 -3.20 11.43 0.46
CA LEU A 44 -2.60 10.10 0.47
C LEU A 44 -3.31 9.22 -0.56
N ARG A 45 -2.58 8.66 -1.52
CA ARG A 45 -3.10 7.85 -2.62
C ARG A 45 -2.44 6.49 -2.69
N SER A 46 -3.14 5.54 -3.29
CA SER A 46 -2.53 4.29 -3.74
C SER A 46 -1.56 4.57 -4.89
N MET A 47 -0.35 3.99 -4.84
CA MET A 47 0.61 4.05 -5.94
C MET A 47 0.10 3.31 -7.18
N VAL A 48 -0.46 2.10 -6.98
CA VAL A 48 -0.95 1.23 -8.06
C VAL A 48 -2.28 1.71 -8.63
N GLY A 49 -3.23 2.04 -7.76
CA GLY A 49 -4.59 2.36 -8.17
C GLY A 49 -4.88 3.84 -8.35
N GLU A 50 -3.94 4.72 -7.96
CA GLU A 50 -4.03 6.19 -7.95
C GLU A 50 -5.26 6.78 -7.23
N TYR A 51 -6.13 5.98 -6.63
CA TYR A 51 -7.29 6.46 -5.90
C TYR A 51 -6.90 6.98 -4.50
N PRO A 52 -7.67 7.95 -3.95
CA PRO A 52 -7.41 8.48 -2.61
C PRO A 52 -7.66 7.44 -1.52
N ILE A 53 -6.75 7.40 -0.55
CA ILE A 53 -6.82 6.64 0.70
C ILE A 53 -7.27 7.55 1.84
N ALA A 54 -6.72 8.76 1.91
CA ALA A 54 -7.08 9.78 2.89
C ALA A 54 -6.84 11.19 2.31
N THR A 55 -7.76 12.11 2.58
CA THR A 55 -7.72 13.51 2.14
C THR A 55 -7.52 14.49 3.30
N SER A 56 -7.30 14.00 4.51
CA SER A 56 -7.03 14.81 5.69
C SER A 56 -6.17 14.07 6.71
N ALA A 57 -5.47 14.81 7.57
CA ALA A 57 -4.72 14.24 8.67
C ALA A 57 -5.62 13.41 9.62
N GLU A 58 -6.85 13.86 9.88
CA GLU A 58 -7.81 13.13 10.70
C GLU A 58 -8.14 11.74 10.12
N GLN A 59 -8.29 11.63 8.79
CA GLN A 59 -8.51 10.33 8.14
C GLN A 59 -7.27 9.44 8.23
N ILE A 60 -6.06 10.02 8.15
CA ILE A 60 -4.81 9.26 8.35
C ILE A 60 -4.72 8.72 9.78
N GLU A 61 -5.05 9.52 10.80
CA GLU A 61 -5.03 9.07 12.20
C GLU A 61 -6.04 7.93 12.46
N LEU A 62 -7.22 7.99 11.83
CA LEU A 62 -8.20 6.89 11.87
C LEU A 62 -7.66 5.63 11.19
N LEU A 63 -6.99 5.76 10.05
CA LEU A 63 -6.34 4.64 9.36
C LEU A 63 -5.22 4.02 10.21
N ILE A 64 -4.37 4.84 10.83
CA ILE A 64 -3.31 4.38 11.75
C ILE A 64 -3.92 3.59 12.90
N THR A 65 -5.02 4.08 13.48
CA THR A 65 -5.73 3.39 14.57
C THR A 65 -6.23 2.02 14.11
N TYR A 66 -6.88 1.95 12.94
CA TYR A 66 -7.33 0.70 12.35
C TYR A 66 -6.18 -0.30 12.12
N LEU A 67 -5.04 0.16 11.57
CA LEU A 67 -3.88 -0.69 11.29
C LEU A 67 -3.22 -1.20 12.56
N LYS A 68 -3.16 -0.38 13.63
CA LYS A 68 -2.68 -0.82 14.95
C LYS A 68 -3.55 -1.93 15.53
N ASP A 69 -4.87 -1.78 15.47
CA ASP A 69 -5.81 -2.81 15.95
C ASP A 69 -5.62 -4.13 15.18
N ARG A 70 -5.43 -4.07 13.85
CA ARG A 70 -5.14 -5.26 13.03
C ARG A 70 -3.79 -5.90 13.38
N ALA A 71 -2.76 -5.11 13.66
CA ALA A 71 -1.48 -5.64 14.11
C ALA A 71 -1.62 -6.38 15.45
N ASP A 72 -2.42 -5.85 16.38
CA ASP A 72 -2.69 -6.51 17.66
C ASP A 72 -3.54 -7.80 17.51
N ASP A 73 -4.47 -7.83 16.55
CA ASP A 73 -5.18 -9.07 16.19
C ASP A 73 -4.22 -10.15 15.68
N LEU A 74 -3.30 -9.79 14.76
CA LEU A 74 -2.32 -10.73 14.18
C LEU A 74 -1.38 -11.31 15.24
N ARG A 75 -0.83 -10.46 16.12
CA ARG A 75 0.01 -10.90 17.26
C ARG A 75 -0.72 -11.89 18.17
N ARG A 76 -2.02 -11.65 18.42
CA ARG A 76 -2.86 -12.56 19.24
C ARG A 76 -3.14 -13.90 18.56
N ALA A 77 -3.21 -13.90 17.23
CA ALA A 77 -3.36 -15.12 16.44
C ALA A 77 -2.05 -15.94 16.33
N GLY A 78 -0.93 -15.40 16.82
CA GLY A 78 0.37 -16.08 16.80
C GLY A 78 1.17 -15.86 15.51
N HIS A 79 0.86 -14.79 14.78
CA HIS A 79 1.68 -14.27 13.67
C HIS A 79 2.74 -13.30 14.19
#